data_AF-A0A292GSP4-F1
#
_entry.id   AF-A0A292GSP4-F1
#
_cell.length_a   1.000
_cell.length_b   1.000
_cell.length_c   1.000
_cell.angle_alpha   90.00
_cell.angle_beta   90.00
_cell.angle_gamma   90.00
#
_symmetry.space_group_name_H-M   'P 1'
#
loop_
_entity.id
_entity.type
_entity.pdbx_description
1 polymer ?
#
loop_
_entity_poly.entity_id
_entity_poly.type
_entity_poly.pdbx_seq_one_letter_code
_entity_poly.pdbx_strand_id
1 'polypeptide(L)'
;MHGTAWTESGFRASWRKARIKAGVTDVTIHDLRGTAVTHLAITGATVPEIAAITGHSMKEVGSIHGAHYMHRDPALSEAAIRKLEGKTISPNQTPDCPGDLVLNLEEIL
;
A
#
# COMPACT_ATOMS: atom_id res chain seq x y z
N MET A 1 9.73 25.96 31.55
CA MET A 1 9.28 24.56 31.41
C MET A 1 10.27 23.71 32.19
N HIS A 2 9.83 23.02 33.24
CA HIS A 2 10.68 22.02 33.89
C HIS A 2 10.80 20.86 32.91
N GLY A 3 12.01 20.47 32.51
CA GLY A 3 12.26 19.42 31.50
C GLY A 3 11.84 18.00 31.91
N THR A 4 10.89 17.88 32.83
CA THR A 4 10.29 16.64 33.27
C THR A 4 9.29 16.14 32.24
N ALA A 5 9.24 14.81 32.08
CA ALA A 5 8.25 14.16 31.25
C ALA A 5 6.84 14.51 31.72
N TRP A 6 5.91 14.58 30.77
CA TRP A 6 4.51 14.82 31.07
C TRP A 6 3.92 13.65 31.85
N THR A 7 3.08 13.96 32.85
CA THR A 7 2.20 12.94 33.44
C THR A 7 1.09 12.61 32.48
N GLU A 8 0.60 11.37 32.51
CA GLU A 8 -0.52 10.94 31.66
C GLU A 8 -1.76 11.83 31.86
N SER A 9 -2.08 12.15 33.11
CA SER A 9 -3.22 13.00 33.46
C SER A 9 -3.06 14.44 32.95
N GLY A 10 -1.85 15.01 33.08
CA GLY A 10 -1.55 16.36 32.57
C GLY A 10 -1.68 16.44 31.05
N PHE A 11 -1.24 15.38 30.36
CA PHE A 11 -1.36 15.27 28.91
C PHE A 11 -2.81 15.15 28.46
N ARG A 12 -3.59 14.24 29.08
CA ARG A 12 -5.03 14.10 28.80
C ARG A 12 -5.80 15.40 29.03
N ALA A 13 -5.48 16.14 30.10
CA ALA A 13 -6.13 17.43 30.38
C ALA A 13 -5.82 18.48 29.31
N SER A 14 -4.57 18.54 28.84
CA SER A 14 -4.17 19.48 27.80
C SER A 14 -4.74 19.11 26.43
N TRP A 15 -4.79 17.81 26.10
CA TRP A 15 -5.49 17.30 24.92
C TRP A 15 -6.97 17.69 24.93
N ARG A 16 -7.67 17.49 26.05
CA ARG A 16 -9.08 17.88 26.19
C ARG A 16 -9.30 19.37 25.91
N LYS A 17 -8.44 20.24 26.45
CA LYS A 17 -8.50 21.69 26.20
C LYS A 17 -8.30 22.02 24.72
N ALA A 18 -7.29 21.41 24.09
CA ALA A 18 -7.02 21.60 22.67
C ALA A 18 -8.20 21.16 21.79
N ARG A 19 -8.77 19.98 22.07
CA ARG A 19 -9.93 19.44 21.35
C ARG A 19 -11.16 20.35 21.48
N ILE A 20 -11.47 20.82 22.69
CA ILE A 20 -12.59 21.76 22.92
C ILE A 20 -12.36 23.05 22.13
N LYS A 21 -11.15 23.61 22.18
CA LYS A 21 -10.79 24.82 21.44
C LYS A 21 -10.92 24.65 19.92
N ALA A 22 -10.61 23.47 19.40
CA ALA A 22 -10.74 23.14 17.99
C ALA A 22 -12.19 22.84 17.56
N GLY A 23 -13.13 22.71 18.50
CA GLY A 23 -14.53 22.39 18.20
C GLY A 23 -14.77 20.97 17.68
N VAL A 24 -13.80 20.06 17.86
CA VAL A 24 -13.91 18.68 17.35
C VAL A 24 -14.48 17.77 18.44
N THR A 25 -15.51 16.99 18.10
CA THR A 25 -16.14 16.01 18.99
C THR A 25 -15.84 14.60 18.55
N ASP A 26 -16.03 13.64 19.45
CA ASP A 26 -15.91 12.20 19.15
C ASP A 26 -14.54 11.73 18.62
N VAL A 27 -13.47 12.42 19.03
CA VAL A 27 -12.09 12.02 18.72
C VAL A 27 -11.26 11.82 19.98
N THR A 28 -10.45 10.77 19.89
CA THR A 28 -9.38 10.41 20.81
C THR A 28 -8.04 10.93 20.31
N ILE A 29 -7.01 10.83 21.14
CA ILE A 29 -5.67 11.24 20.71
C ILE A 29 -5.03 10.23 19.73
N HIS A 30 -5.48 8.97 19.75
CA HIS A 30 -4.98 7.94 18.84
C HIS A 30 -5.37 8.26 17.38
N ASP A 31 -6.46 9.00 17.18
CA ASP A 31 -6.93 9.41 15.86
C ASP A 31 -5.98 10.38 15.16
N LEU A 32 -5.11 11.07 15.90
CA LEU A 32 -4.03 11.87 15.32
C LEU A 32 -3.04 10.99 14.54
N ARG A 33 -2.79 9.75 14.99
CA ARG A 33 -1.92 8.81 14.26
C ARG A 33 -2.57 8.38 12.95
N GLY A 34 -3.86 8.09 12.95
CA GLY A 34 -4.62 7.81 11.73
C GLY A 34 -4.59 8.99 10.76
N THR A 35 -4.81 10.21 11.27
CA THR A 35 -4.74 11.46 10.49
C THR A 35 -3.37 11.66 9.84
N ALA A 36 -2.28 11.42 10.58
CA ALA A 36 -0.93 11.52 10.06
C ALA A 36 -0.65 10.49 8.95
N VAL A 37 -1.08 9.23 9.14
CA VAL A 37 -0.98 8.18 8.12
C VAL A 37 -1.73 8.59 6.84
N THR A 38 -2.95 9.11 6.98
CA THR A 38 -3.77 9.58 5.85
C THR A 38 -3.13 10.76 5.12
N HIS A 39 -2.62 11.76 5.86
CA HIS A 39 -1.94 12.91 5.25
C HIS A 39 -0.69 12.48 4.47
N LEU A 40 0.14 11.60 5.03
CA LEU A 40 1.34 11.11 4.33
C LEU A 40 0.98 10.33 3.06
N ALA A 41 -0.07 9.51 3.13
CA ALA A 41 -0.58 8.79 1.95
C ALA A 41 -1.06 9.75 0.84
N ILE A 42 -1.80 10.81 1.20
CA ILE A 42 -2.24 11.84 0.26
C ILE A 42 -1.06 12.54 -0.42
N THR A 43 0.03 12.77 0.31
CA THR A 43 1.25 13.37 -0.26
C THR A 43 2.06 12.42 -1.14
N GLY A 44 1.60 11.18 -1.34
CA GLY A 44 2.27 10.19 -2.17
C GLY A 44 3.37 9.40 -1.48
N ALA A 45 3.48 9.49 -0.15
CA ALA A 45 4.43 8.67 0.60
C ALA A 45 4.05 7.19 0.48
N THR A 46 5.06 6.34 0.32
CA THR A 46 4.87 4.89 0.20
C THR A 46 4.58 4.26 1.56
N VAL A 47 3.92 3.10 1.56
CA VAL A 47 3.60 2.35 2.80
C VAL A 47 4.83 2.12 3.70
N PRO A 48 6.02 1.74 3.18
CA PRO A 48 7.23 1.62 4.00
C PRO A 48 7.69 2.95 4.63
N GLU A 49 7.64 4.06 3.89
CA GLU A 49 8.02 5.38 4.41
C GLU A 49 7.08 5.84 5.53
N ILE A 50 5.77 5.63 5.33
CA ILE A 50 4.76 5.93 6.34
C ILE A 50 4.96 5.07 7.59
N ALA A 51 5.22 3.77 7.42
CA ALA A 51 5.49 2.86 8.53
C ALA A 51 6.72 3.30 9.35
N ALA A 52 7.80 3.69 8.66
CA ALA A 52 9.02 4.16 9.31
C ALA A 52 8.81 5.45 10.13
N ILE A 53 8.09 6.43 9.57
CA ILE A 53 7.84 7.72 10.25
C ILE A 53 6.87 7.54 11.42
N THR A 54 5.84 6.73 11.26
CA THR A 54 4.78 6.59 12.27
C THR A 54 5.08 5.53 13.32
N GLY A 55 6.06 4.64 13.07
CA GLY A 55 6.40 3.52 13.96
C GLY A 55 5.33 2.42 13.98
N HIS A 56 4.56 2.29 12.89
CA HIS A 56 3.60 1.20 12.72
C HIS A 56 4.22 0.04 11.96
N SER A 57 3.63 -1.15 12.09
CA SER A 57 3.92 -2.23 11.15
C SER A 57 3.36 -1.88 9.76
N MET A 58 4.00 -2.40 8.70
CA MET A 58 3.50 -2.22 7.33
C MET A 58 2.07 -2.76 7.15
N LYS A 59 1.69 -3.80 7.91
CA LYS A 59 0.33 -4.37 7.91
C LYS A 59 -0.70 -3.37 8.45
N GLU A 60 -0.39 -2.69 9.54
CA GLU A 60 -1.27 -1.68 10.12
C GLU A 60 -1.41 -0.47 9.19
N VAL A 61 -0.29 0.02 8.63
CA VAL A 61 -0.34 1.10 7.64
C VAL A 61 -1.15 0.69 6.42
N GLY A 62 -0.95 -0.51 5.89
CA GLY A 62 -1.72 -1.05 4.78
C GLY A 62 -3.22 -1.17 5.09
N SER A 63 -3.59 -1.51 6.33
CA SER A 63 -5.00 -1.59 6.76
C SER A 63 -5.65 -0.21 6.83
N ILE A 64 -4.95 0.79 7.39
CA ILE A 64 -5.42 2.18 7.46
C ILE A 64 -5.50 2.80 6.05
N HIS A 65 -4.45 2.61 5.26
CA HIS A 65 -4.36 3.10 3.88
C HIS A 65 -5.41 2.45 2.98
N GLY A 66 -5.61 1.13 3.10
CA GLY A 66 -6.60 0.38 2.34
C GLY A 66 -8.05 0.77 2.69
N ALA A 67 -8.34 1.03 3.97
CA ALA A 67 -9.68 1.41 4.42
C ALA A 67 -10.08 2.84 4.00
N HIS A 68 -9.12 3.76 3.88
CA HIS A 68 -9.40 5.18 3.71
C HIS A 68 -8.93 5.80 2.38
N TYR A 69 -8.05 5.14 1.63
CA TYR A 69 -7.41 5.75 0.46
C TYR A 69 -7.53 4.90 -0.81
N MET A 70 -7.44 3.57 -0.72
CA MET A 70 -7.71 2.71 -1.87
C MET A 70 -9.22 2.53 -2.07
N HIS A 71 -9.89 3.56 -2.62
CA HIS A 71 -10.90 3.24 -3.61
C HIS A 71 -10.18 2.38 -4.65
N ARG A 72 -10.62 1.13 -4.82
CA ARG A 72 -9.94 0.09 -5.60
C ARG A 72 -9.78 0.59 -7.03
N ASP A 73 -8.67 1.26 -7.32
CA ASP A 73 -8.44 1.88 -8.62
C ASP A 73 -8.24 0.74 -9.64
N PRO A 74 -9.18 0.57 -10.59
CA PRO A 74 -9.06 -0.48 -11.58
C PRO A 74 -7.80 -0.31 -12.43
N ALA A 75 -7.29 0.92 -12.61
CA ALA A 75 -6.07 1.17 -13.36
C ALA A 75 -4.82 0.60 -12.67
N LEU A 76 -4.74 0.68 -11.34
CA LEU A 76 -3.69 0.03 -10.55
C LEU A 76 -3.77 -1.50 -10.63
N SER A 77 -4.99 -2.03 -10.66
CA SER A 77 -5.25 -3.48 -10.81
C SER A 77 -4.80 -3.97 -12.20
N GLU A 78 -5.16 -3.25 -13.25
CA GLU A 78 -4.73 -3.53 -14.63
C GLU A 78 -3.22 -3.40 -14.81
N ALA A 79 -2.59 -2.38 -14.21
CA ALA A 79 -1.14 -2.20 -14.25
C ALA A 79 -0.41 -3.32 -13.51
N ALA A 80 -0.95 -3.81 -12.39
CA ALA A 80 -0.41 -4.96 -11.67
C ALA A 80 -0.53 -6.24 -12.50
N ILE A 81 -1.69 -6.49 -13.12
CA ILE A 81 -1.91 -7.63 -14.03
C ILE A 81 -0.93 -7.58 -15.21
N ARG A 82 -0.79 -6.43 -15.89
CA ARG A 82 0.16 -6.27 -17.00
C ARG A 82 1.60 -6.57 -16.58
N LYS A 83 2.02 -6.14 -15.38
CA LYS A 83 3.34 -6.45 -14.83
C LYS A 83 3.51 -7.94 -14.50
N LEU A 84 2.43 -8.61 -14.09
CA LEU A 84 2.41 -10.05 -13.78
C LEU A 84 2.49 -10.89 -15.06
N GLU A 85 1.65 -10.58 -16.05
CA GLU A 85 1.64 -11.24 -17.37
C GLU A 85 2.96 -11.05 -18.11
N GLY A 86 3.56 -9.85 -18.05
CA GLY A 86 4.89 -9.59 -18.63
C GLY A 86 6.04 -10.33 -17.94
N LYS A 87 5.83 -10.87 -16.73
CA LYS A 87 6.81 -11.65 -15.97
C LYS A 87 6.66 -13.17 -16.16
N THR A 88 5.49 -13.62 -16.63
CA THR A 88 5.20 -15.04 -16.92
C THR A 88 5.61 -15.38 -18.36
N ILE A 89 6.90 -15.25 -18.67
CA ILE A 89 7.48 -16.08 -19.73
C ILE A 89 7.88 -17.38 -19.03
N SER A 90 6.90 -18.28 -18.86
CA SER A 90 7.18 -19.64 -18.44
C SER A 90 7.90 -20.35 -19.58
N PRO A 91 9.10 -20.93 -19.37
CA PRO A 91 9.89 -21.59 -20.43
C PRO A 91 9.31 -22.93 -20.91
N ASN A 92 8.04 -23.21 -20.66
CA ASN A 92 7.42 -24.49 -20.98
C ASN A 92 6.22 -24.35 -21.94
N GLN A 93 6.41 -23.61 -23.02
CA GLN A 93 5.67 -23.88 -24.24
C GLN A 93 6.58 -24.76 -25.12
N THR A 94 6.36 -26.07 -25.11
CA THR A 94 6.80 -26.87 -26.26
C THR A 94 6.09 -26.32 -27.48
N PRO A 95 6.80 -26.01 -28.59
CA PRO A 95 6.14 -25.57 -29.79
C PRO A 95 5.18 -26.67 -30.24
N ASP A 96 3.89 -26.34 -30.38
CA ASP A 96 2.99 -27.12 -31.22
C ASP A 96 3.60 -27.10 -32.63
N CYS A 97 4.28 -28.18 -32.99
CA CYS A 97 4.71 -28.39 -34.36
C CYS A 97 3.44 -28.58 -35.21
N PRO A 98 3.18 -27.72 -36.21
CA PRO A 98 2.13 -28.00 -37.16
C PRO A 98 2.53 -29.25 -37.95
N GLY A 99 1.62 -30.21 -38.05
CA GLY A 99 1.74 -31.33 -38.97
C GLY A 99 1.91 -30.86 -40.41
N ASP A 100 2.45 -31.78 -41.21
CA ASP A 100 2.66 -31.74 -42.66
C ASP A 100 3.85 -30.94 -43.18
N LEU A 101 4.94 -31.67 -43.45
CA LEU A 101 5.61 -31.70 -44.75
C LEU A 101 6.39 -33.02 -44.85
N VAL A 102 5.70 -34.07 -45.30
CA VAL A 102 6.34 -35.28 -45.84
C VAL A 102 6.99 -34.87 -47.16
N LEU A 103 8.31 -34.71 -47.18
CA LEU A 103 9.10 -34.66 -48.41
C LEU A 103 9.89 -35.97 -48.52
N ASN A 104 9.55 -36.72 -49.56
CA ASN A 104 10.09 -38.03 -49.94
C ASN A 104 11.59 -37.95 -50.24
N LEU A 105 12.34 -38.98 -49.83
CA LEU A 105 13.79 -39.09 -50.05
C LEU A 105 14.17 -39.67 -51.44
N GLU A 106 13.41 -39.37 -52.50
CA GLU A 106 13.71 -39.85 -53.87
C GLU A 106 14.04 -38.73 -54.88
N GLU A 107 14.47 -37.55 -54.43
CA GLU A 107 14.82 -36.47 -55.37
C GLU A 107 16.20 -35.81 -55.09
N ILE A 108 17.21 -36.62 -54.75
CA ILE A 108 18.62 -36.23 -54.91
C ILE A 108 19.39 -37.40 -55.54
N LEU A 109 19.27 -37.51 -56.86
CA LEU A 109 20.38 -37.91 -57.74
C LEU A 109 21.09 -36.63 -58.19
#